data_AF-A0A355S9I6-F1
#
_entry.id   AF-A0A355S9I6-F1
#
_cell.length_a   1.000
_cell.length_b   1.000
_cell.length_c   1.000
_cell.angle_alpha   90.00
_cell.angle_beta   90.00
_cell.angle_gamma   90.00
#
_symmetry.space_group_name_H-M   'P 1'
#
loop_
_entity.id
_entity.type
_entity.pdbx_description
1 polymer ?
#
loop_
_entity_poly.entity_id
_entity_poly.type
_entity_poly.pdbx_seq_one_letter_code
_entity_poly.pdbx_strand_id
1 'polypeptide(L)'
;AEQPAEQPAEQPAEQPAEVPAVIQPPSQPTPIPAKPAKDQLSEAERKDALFNLAVKFGELDEKMLEQKSLSEAAAELGLTVKTTELLEKDMLPADFSSNFRDSPGTAADAIFDAPSGTKKFEPLGDDQWLYFEVLETKDPVALSFEEAKEDVRKDLVSEQAIELMQEKAEGHYDLISAAMKEGKTFAQATNELKLIPVVRSEVTRSGTMGGVMREYTIAARVNPGELSDLITDTEEDERFGLARSFFLLVEKREVYEETGIDAMVDMQVEGRLRGYQNAALMNWFMQAKASANFSAAATE
;
A
#
# COMPACT_ATOMS: atom_id res chain seq x y z
N ALA A 1 33.38 -37.56 62.54
CA ALA A 1 33.86 -38.73 61.78
C ALA A 1 33.03 -38.79 60.51
N GLU A 2 33.53 -38.85 59.30
CA GLU A 2 34.86 -38.77 58.70
C GLU A 2 34.56 -38.66 57.20
N GLN A 3 35.13 -37.67 56.50
CA GLN A 3 35.46 -37.78 55.08
C GLN A 3 36.97 -38.02 55.05
N PRO A 4 37.55 -38.78 54.09
CA PRO A 4 37.85 -38.21 52.75
C PRO A 4 38.02 -39.22 51.57
N ALA A 5 38.42 -38.66 50.41
CA ALA A 5 39.00 -39.21 49.16
C ALA A 5 38.01 -39.47 47.98
N GLU A 6 37.94 -38.67 46.90
CA GLU A 6 38.92 -38.32 45.81
C GLU A 6 39.48 -39.55 45.05
N GLN A 7 38.99 -39.87 43.83
CA GLN A 7 39.48 -39.47 42.46
C GLN A 7 40.22 -40.66 41.76
N PRO A 8 40.60 -40.64 40.45
CA PRO A 8 39.96 -40.20 39.18
C PRO A 8 40.26 -41.20 38.00
N ALA A 9 40.13 -40.73 36.73
CA ALA A 9 40.53 -41.32 35.41
C ALA A 9 39.40 -42.04 34.62
N GLU A 10 39.17 -41.89 33.32
CA GLU A 10 39.93 -41.37 32.16
C GLU A 10 38.95 -41.08 30.99
N GLN A 11 39.20 -40.05 30.18
CA GLN A 11 38.60 -39.78 28.84
C GLN A 11 39.14 -40.79 27.79
N PRO A 12 38.86 -40.68 26.47
CA PRO A 12 37.62 -40.51 25.70
C PRO A 12 37.51 -41.56 24.54
N ALA A 13 36.33 -41.81 23.96
CA ALA A 13 36.25 -42.53 22.68
C ALA A 13 35.07 -42.09 21.79
N GLU A 14 35.46 -41.41 20.71
CA GLU A 14 34.95 -41.48 19.33
C GLU A 14 33.50 -41.06 18.98
N GLN A 15 33.44 -39.87 18.36
CA GLN A 15 32.41 -39.41 17.44
C GLN A 15 32.25 -40.35 16.23
N PRO A 16 31.02 -40.54 15.73
CA PRO A 16 30.80 -40.86 14.32
C PRO A 16 30.69 -39.57 13.49
N ALA A 17 31.50 -39.55 12.43
CA ALA A 17 31.78 -38.48 11.49
C ALA A 17 30.57 -37.72 10.90
N GLU A 18 30.78 -36.41 10.78
CA GLU A 18 30.02 -35.47 9.94
C GLU A 18 30.10 -35.87 8.46
N VAL A 19 28.94 -35.89 7.80
CA VAL A 19 28.84 -35.94 6.34
C VAL A 19 29.05 -34.51 5.80
N PRO A 20 29.88 -34.29 4.76
CA PRO A 20 30.31 -32.95 4.36
C PRO A 20 29.17 -32.09 3.84
N ALA A 21 29.10 -30.86 4.35
CA ALA A 21 28.25 -29.80 3.82
C ALA A 21 28.64 -29.47 2.37
N VAL A 22 27.68 -29.61 1.45
CA VAL A 22 27.79 -29.10 0.08
C VAL A 22 27.77 -27.59 0.13
N ILE A 23 28.89 -26.98 -0.27
CA ILE A 23 29.06 -25.55 -0.48
C ILE A 23 28.17 -25.14 -1.67
N GLN A 24 27.12 -24.37 -1.43
CA GLN A 24 26.39 -23.66 -2.49
C GLN A 24 27.11 -22.34 -2.84
N PRO A 25 27.28 -22.01 -4.12
CA PRO A 25 27.85 -20.72 -4.56
C PRO A 25 26.92 -19.53 -4.24
N PRO A 26 27.46 -18.30 -4.17
CA PRO A 26 26.76 -17.13 -3.63
C PRO A 26 25.54 -16.76 -4.45
N SER A 27 24.37 -16.74 -3.80
CA SER A 27 23.13 -16.26 -4.40
C SER A 27 23.19 -14.76 -4.67
N GLN A 28 22.70 -14.40 -5.85
CA GLN A 28 22.66 -13.08 -6.46
C GLN A 28 21.97 -12.00 -5.60
N PRO A 29 22.27 -10.71 -5.87
CA PRO A 29 21.64 -9.58 -5.20
C PRO A 29 20.12 -9.61 -5.31
N THR A 30 19.47 -9.33 -4.18
CA THR A 30 18.02 -9.12 -4.04
C THR A 30 17.46 -8.21 -5.14
N PRO A 31 16.34 -8.56 -5.78
CA PRO A 31 15.71 -7.72 -6.78
C PRO A 31 15.29 -6.37 -6.18
N ILE A 32 15.55 -5.32 -6.95
CA ILE A 32 15.04 -3.96 -6.76
C ILE A 32 13.51 -4.03 -6.52
N PRO A 33 12.94 -3.30 -5.55
CA PRO A 33 11.50 -3.26 -5.36
C PRO A 33 10.82 -2.81 -6.67
N ALA A 34 9.94 -3.67 -7.17
CA ALA A 34 9.23 -3.44 -8.43
C ALA A 34 8.44 -2.12 -8.37
N LYS A 35 8.55 -1.32 -9.42
CA LYS A 35 7.62 -0.20 -9.66
C LYS A 35 6.18 -0.73 -9.57
N PRO A 36 5.20 0.06 -9.09
CA PRO A 36 3.80 -0.33 -9.15
C PRO A 36 3.43 -0.73 -10.59
N ALA A 37 2.64 -1.78 -10.77
CA ALA A 37 2.40 -2.41 -12.08
C ALA A 37 1.95 -1.43 -13.20
N LYS A 38 1.31 -0.31 -12.82
CA LYS A 38 0.87 0.77 -13.73
C LYS A 38 2.03 1.56 -14.38
N ASP A 39 3.24 1.52 -13.79
CA ASP A 39 4.41 2.30 -14.23
C ASP A 39 5.56 1.42 -14.75
N GLN A 40 5.30 0.12 -14.96
CA GLN A 40 6.30 -0.82 -15.48
C GLN A 40 6.39 -0.82 -17.01
N LEU A 41 5.32 -0.43 -17.70
CA LEU A 41 5.23 -0.43 -19.16
C LEU A 41 5.54 0.97 -19.70
N SER A 42 6.26 1.04 -20.83
CA SER A 42 6.36 2.28 -21.61
C SER A 42 4.98 2.70 -22.14
N GLU A 43 4.82 3.95 -22.56
CA GLU A 43 3.53 4.44 -23.07
C GLU A 43 3.02 3.63 -24.28
N ALA A 44 3.94 3.17 -25.14
CA ALA A 44 3.60 2.33 -26.29
C ALA A 44 3.14 0.93 -25.86
N GLU A 45 3.87 0.30 -24.93
CA GLU A 45 3.49 -1.01 -24.38
C GLU A 45 2.19 -0.94 -23.58
N ARG A 46 1.92 0.18 -22.90
CA ARG A 46 0.65 0.42 -22.21
C ARG A 46 -0.50 0.50 -23.21
N LYS A 47 -0.36 1.26 -24.30
CA LYS A 47 -1.42 1.36 -25.32
C LYS A 47 -1.70 0.01 -25.98
N ASP A 48 -0.67 -0.76 -26.28
CA ASP A 48 -0.82 -2.10 -26.85
C ASP A 48 -1.46 -3.07 -25.86
N ALA A 49 -1.03 -3.06 -24.59
CA ALA A 49 -1.63 -3.87 -23.53
C ALA A 49 -3.11 -3.52 -23.29
N LEU A 50 -3.47 -2.23 -23.32
CA LEU A 50 -4.86 -1.78 -23.20
C LEU A 50 -5.70 -2.19 -24.41
N PHE A 51 -5.16 -2.10 -25.61
CA PHE A 51 -5.84 -2.58 -26.81
C PHE A 51 -6.09 -4.09 -26.74
N ASN A 52 -5.07 -4.87 -26.40
CA ASN A 52 -5.19 -6.32 -26.24
C ASN A 52 -6.17 -6.70 -25.12
N LEU A 53 -6.21 -5.93 -24.03
CA LEU A 53 -7.19 -6.11 -22.95
C LEU A 53 -8.62 -5.82 -23.42
N ALA A 54 -8.82 -4.72 -24.16
CA ALA A 54 -10.11 -4.37 -24.74
C ALA A 54 -10.63 -5.46 -25.70
N VAL A 55 -9.75 -6.01 -26.55
CA VAL A 55 -10.09 -7.12 -27.45
C VAL A 55 -10.52 -8.35 -26.66
N LYS A 56 -9.77 -8.75 -25.64
CA LYS A 56 -10.14 -9.90 -24.79
C LYS A 56 -11.49 -9.71 -24.10
N PHE A 57 -11.79 -8.51 -23.62
CA PHE A 57 -13.08 -8.23 -23.00
C PHE A 57 -14.22 -8.19 -24.02
N GLY A 58 -13.99 -7.75 -25.25
CA GLY A 58 -14.94 -7.89 -26.36
C GLY A 58 -15.23 -9.35 -26.71
N GLU A 59 -14.19 -10.18 -26.82
CA GLU A 59 -14.33 -11.63 -27.03
C GLU A 59 -15.04 -12.33 -25.86
N LEU A 60 -14.85 -11.84 -24.63
CA LEU A 60 -15.55 -12.33 -23.45
C LEU A 60 -17.05 -12.06 -23.57
N ASP A 61 -17.46 -10.86 -23.98
CA ASP A 61 -18.88 -10.50 -24.17
C ASP A 61 -19.54 -11.38 -25.24
N GLU A 62 -18.87 -11.60 -26.38
CA GLU A 62 -19.34 -12.51 -27.44
C GLU A 62 -19.53 -13.95 -26.92
N LYS A 63 -18.55 -14.49 -26.17
CA LYS A 63 -18.64 -15.83 -25.57
C LYS A 63 -19.76 -15.95 -24.54
N MET A 64 -20.09 -14.86 -23.85
CA MET A 64 -21.18 -14.84 -22.89
C MET A 64 -22.55 -14.85 -23.57
N LEU A 65 -22.67 -14.29 -24.78
CA LEU A 65 -23.87 -14.40 -25.62
C LEU A 65 -24.10 -15.85 -26.12
N GLU A 66 -23.06 -16.66 -26.21
CA GLU A 66 -23.14 -18.10 -26.54
C GLU A 66 -23.67 -18.98 -25.38
N GLN A 67 -24.17 -18.37 -24.30
CA GLN A 67 -24.68 -19.04 -23.07
C GLN A 67 -23.65 -19.89 -22.30
N LYS A 68 -22.35 -19.65 -22.49
CA LYS A 68 -21.32 -20.22 -21.60
C LYS A 68 -21.40 -19.59 -20.20
N SER A 69 -20.90 -20.28 -19.18
CA SER A 69 -20.74 -19.67 -17.85
C SER A 69 -19.58 -18.66 -17.87
N LEU A 70 -19.63 -17.62 -17.02
CA LEU A 70 -18.58 -16.60 -16.95
C LEU A 70 -17.20 -17.20 -16.64
N SER A 71 -17.16 -18.20 -15.76
CA SER A 71 -15.92 -18.89 -15.42
C SER A 71 -15.32 -19.64 -16.62
N GLU A 72 -16.14 -20.27 -17.46
CA GLU A 72 -15.66 -20.99 -18.65
C GLU A 72 -15.17 -20.01 -19.73
N ALA A 73 -15.96 -18.97 -20.01
CA ALA A 73 -15.61 -17.97 -21.01
C ALA A 73 -14.34 -17.18 -20.64
N ALA A 74 -14.18 -16.83 -19.35
CA ALA A 74 -12.99 -16.15 -18.85
C ALA A 74 -11.75 -17.05 -18.89
N ALA A 75 -11.89 -18.33 -18.53
CA ALA A 75 -10.77 -19.28 -18.54
C ALA A 75 -10.18 -19.48 -19.95
N GLU A 76 -11.04 -19.54 -20.99
CA GLU A 76 -10.61 -19.62 -22.40
C GLU A 76 -9.73 -18.43 -22.82
N LEU A 77 -9.90 -17.27 -22.18
CA LEU A 77 -9.18 -16.03 -22.49
C LEU A 77 -8.00 -15.75 -21.53
N GLY A 78 -7.73 -16.69 -20.62
CA GLY A 78 -6.70 -16.55 -19.58
C GLY A 78 -7.06 -15.52 -18.50
N LEU A 79 -8.35 -15.23 -18.31
CA LEU A 79 -8.87 -14.35 -17.27
C LEU A 79 -9.29 -15.19 -16.05
N THR A 80 -9.18 -14.61 -14.86
CA THR A 80 -9.61 -15.25 -13.61
C THR A 80 -10.86 -14.58 -13.08
N VAL A 81 -11.91 -15.37 -12.88
CA VAL A 81 -13.13 -14.91 -12.21
C VAL A 81 -12.96 -15.10 -10.71
N LYS A 82 -13.25 -14.06 -9.94
CA LYS A 82 -13.33 -14.14 -8.48
C LYS A 82 -14.79 -14.13 -8.08
N THR A 83 -15.25 -15.20 -7.45
CA THR A 83 -16.57 -15.26 -6.83
C THR A 83 -16.42 -14.83 -5.38
N THR A 84 -17.28 -13.92 -4.94
CA THR A 84 -17.36 -13.47 -3.56
C THR A 84 -18.53 -14.16 -2.86
N GLU A 85 -18.49 -14.20 -1.53
CA GLU A 85 -19.69 -14.49 -0.74
C GLU A 85 -20.65 -13.28 -0.74
N LEU A 86 -21.79 -13.40 -0.04
CA LEU A 86 -22.68 -12.26 0.18
C LEU A 86 -21.90 -11.15 0.90
N LEU A 87 -21.97 -9.95 0.35
CA LEU A 87 -21.24 -8.78 0.85
C LEU A 87 -22.12 -7.55 0.79
N GLU A 88 -21.79 -6.58 1.64
CA GLU A 88 -22.42 -5.27 1.69
C GLU A 88 -21.69 -4.29 0.75
N LYS A 89 -22.39 -3.25 0.31
CA LYS A 89 -21.90 -2.34 -0.75
C LYS A 89 -20.59 -1.63 -0.40
N ASP A 90 -20.43 -1.30 0.87
CA ASP A 90 -19.24 -0.68 1.46
C ASP A 90 -18.06 -1.64 1.63
N MET A 91 -18.31 -2.95 1.64
CA MET A 91 -17.28 -4.00 1.71
C MET A 91 -16.68 -4.36 0.35
N LEU A 92 -17.16 -3.75 -0.75
CA LEU A 92 -16.55 -3.92 -2.07
C LEU A 92 -15.13 -3.31 -2.10
N PRO A 93 -14.17 -3.94 -2.79
CA PRO A 93 -12.84 -3.35 -2.98
C PRO A 93 -12.93 -1.96 -3.61
N ALA A 94 -12.01 -1.06 -3.24
CA ALA A 94 -12.00 0.33 -3.70
C ALA A 94 -11.98 0.50 -5.23
N ASP A 95 -11.52 -0.52 -5.97
CA ASP A 95 -11.56 -0.54 -7.44
C ASP A 95 -13.00 -0.39 -8.00
N PHE A 96 -14.02 -0.84 -7.24
CA PHE A 96 -15.44 -0.76 -7.59
C PHE A 96 -16.09 0.60 -7.25
N SER A 97 -15.36 1.51 -6.59
CA SER A 97 -15.81 2.88 -6.37
C SER A 97 -15.58 3.77 -7.61
N SER A 98 -14.97 3.21 -8.66
CA SER A 98 -14.72 3.91 -9.93
C SER A 98 -16.02 4.19 -10.68
N ASN A 99 -16.09 5.38 -11.29
CA ASN A 99 -17.19 5.74 -12.19
C ASN A 99 -17.10 4.96 -13.50
N PHE A 100 -18.26 4.70 -14.10
CA PHE A 100 -18.30 4.23 -15.48
C PHE A 100 -17.77 5.28 -16.44
N ARG A 101 -17.10 4.82 -17.51
CA ARG A 101 -16.55 5.70 -18.54
C ARG A 101 -17.66 6.34 -19.39
N ASP A 102 -18.65 5.52 -19.76
CA ASP A 102 -19.67 5.87 -20.75
C ASP A 102 -21.08 5.97 -20.16
N SER A 103 -21.22 5.86 -18.83
CA SER A 103 -22.51 5.90 -18.11
C SER A 103 -22.40 6.64 -16.78
N PRO A 104 -23.51 7.20 -16.25
CA PRO A 104 -23.52 7.76 -14.90
C PRO A 104 -23.53 6.64 -13.84
N GLY A 105 -22.90 6.90 -12.69
CA GLY A 105 -22.87 6.00 -11.53
C GLY A 105 -21.54 5.27 -11.34
N THR A 106 -21.42 4.53 -10.24
CA THR A 106 -20.24 3.71 -9.90
C THR A 106 -20.47 2.24 -10.21
N ALA A 107 -19.38 1.47 -10.31
CA ALA A 107 -19.46 0.02 -10.41
C ALA A 107 -20.25 -0.61 -9.25
N ALA A 108 -20.01 -0.13 -8.03
CA ALA A 108 -20.72 -0.58 -6.84
C ALA A 108 -22.22 -0.33 -6.92
N ASP A 109 -22.66 0.84 -7.42
CA ASP A 109 -24.09 1.14 -7.61
C ASP A 109 -24.72 0.14 -8.59
N ALA A 110 -24.11 -0.08 -9.75
CA ALA A 110 -24.69 -0.95 -10.77
C ALA A 110 -24.76 -2.42 -10.34
N ILE A 111 -23.84 -2.89 -9.51
CA ILE A 111 -23.86 -4.27 -8.99
C ILE A 111 -25.03 -4.43 -8.00
N PHE A 112 -25.22 -3.46 -7.09
CA PHE A 112 -26.24 -3.56 -6.03
C PHE A 112 -27.65 -3.20 -6.49
N ASP A 113 -27.79 -2.36 -7.53
CA ASP A 113 -29.09 -2.04 -8.13
C ASP A 113 -29.56 -3.11 -9.13
N ALA A 114 -28.66 -4.03 -9.55
CA ALA A 114 -28.97 -5.07 -10.51
C ALA A 114 -29.70 -6.27 -9.87
N PRO A 115 -30.75 -6.81 -10.52
CA PRO A 115 -31.41 -8.02 -10.04
C PRO A 115 -30.50 -9.25 -10.17
N SER A 116 -30.73 -10.26 -9.32
CA SER A 116 -30.11 -11.59 -9.47
C SER A 116 -30.32 -12.16 -10.87
N GLY A 117 -29.27 -12.75 -11.43
CA GLY A 117 -29.17 -13.22 -12.81
C GLY A 117 -28.70 -12.15 -13.80
N THR A 118 -28.49 -10.90 -13.37
CA THR A 118 -27.95 -9.86 -14.25
C THR A 118 -26.52 -10.18 -14.62
N LYS A 119 -26.24 -10.15 -15.92
CA LYS A 119 -24.92 -10.22 -16.53
C LYS A 119 -24.69 -8.92 -17.26
N LYS A 120 -23.66 -8.17 -16.88
CA LYS A 120 -23.38 -6.88 -17.50
C LYS A 120 -21.88 -6.66 -17.68
N PHE A 121 -21.59 -5.99 -18.79
CA PHE A 121 -20.28 -5.49 -19.15
C PHE A 121 -20.30 -3.97 -19.12
N GLU A 122 -19.31 -3.36 -18.47
CA GLU A 122 -19.19 -1.91 -18.39
C GLU A 122 -17.71 -1.46 -18.35
N PRO A 123 -17.32 -0.44 -19.15
CA PRO A 123 -16.01 0.18 -19.03
C PRO A 123 -15.92 1.07 -17.78
N LEU A 124 -14.84 0.94 -17.01
CA LEU A 124 -14.56 1.69 -15.79
C LEU A 124 -13.37 2.63 -15.96
N GLY A 125 -13.46 3.82 -15.35
CA GLY A 125 -12.38 4.81 -15.33
C GLY A 125 -11.81 5.08 -16.73
N ASP A 126 -10.48 5.24 -16.83
CA ASP A 126 -9.82 5.53 -18.11
C ASP A 126 -9.40 4.28 -18.89
N ASP A 127 -9.11 3.17 -18.19
CA ASP A 127 -8.42 2.03 -18.78
C ASP A 127 -8.82 0.65 -18.23
N GLN A 128 -9.99 0.55 -17.58
CA GLN A 128 -10.48 -0.67 -16.96
C GLN A 128 -11.81 -1.13 -17.56
N TRP A 129 -12.13 -2.41 -17.37
CA TRP A 129 -13.40 -3.03 -17.74
C TRP A 129 -13.88 -3.92 -16.62
N LEU A 130 -15.18 -3.90 -16.39
CA LEU A 130 -15.86 -4.76 -15.44
C LEU A 130 -16.81 -5.67 -16.21
N TYR A 131 -16.71 -6.96 -15.90
CA TYR A 131 -17.78 -7.91 -16.17
C TYR A 131 -18.26 -8.46 -14.82
N PHE A 132 -19.55 -8.37 -14.56
CA PHE A 132 -20.13 -8.93 -13.34
C PHE A 132 -21.38 -9.76 -13.64
N GLU A 133 -21.57 -10.80 -12.82
CA GLU A 133 -22.76 -11.64 -12.79
C GLU A 133 -23.29 -11.65 -11.36
N VAL A 134 -24.52 -11.18 -11.15
CA VAL A 134 -25.17 -11.18 -9.84
C VAL A 134 -25.80 -12.57 -9.61
N LEU A 135 -25.18 -13.40 -8.79
CA LEU A 135 -25.67 -14.76 -8.54
C LEU A 135 -26.88 -14.77 -7.59
N GLU A 136 -26.79 -14.07 -6.48
CA GLU A 136 -27.81 -14.02 -5.44
C GLU A 136 -27.95 -12.59 -4.91
N THR A 137 -29.19 -12.15 -4.68
CA THR A 137 -29.48 -10.89 -3.98
C THR A 137 -30.28 -11.24 -2.74
N LYS A 138 -29.85 -10.76 -1.57
CA LYS A 138 -30.61 -10.82 -0.33
C LYS A 138 -30.90 -9.42 0.16
N ASP A 139 -32.16 -9.16 0.51
CA ASP A 139 -32.51 -7.92 1.19
C ASP A 139 -31.78 -7.86 2.54
N PRO A 140 -31.30 -6.66 2.94
CA PRO A 140 -30.63 -6.49 4.23
C PRO A 140 -31.59 -6.92 5.33
N VAL A 141 -31.21 -7.99 6.03
CA VAL A 141 -31.91 -8.43 7.23
C VAL A 141 -31.50 -7.46 8.32
N ALA A 142 -32.47 -6.70 8.85
CA ALA A 142 -32.20 -5.87 10.02
C ALA A 142 -31.60 -6.76 11.12
N LEU A 143 -30.40 -6.42 11.57
CA LEU A 143 -29.73 -7.09 12.69
C LEU A 143 -30.72 -7.24 13.83
N SER A 144 -30.73 -8.40 14.48
CA SER A 144 -31.51 -8.55 15.70
C SER A 144 -31.00 -7.56 16.75
N PHE A 145 -31.86 -7.15 17.70
CA PHE A 145 -31.46 -6.23 18.75
C PHE A 145 -30.20 -6.70 19.51
N GLU A 146 -30.04 -8.01 19.72
CA GLU A 146 -28.87 -8.54 20.41
C GLU A 146 -27.58 -8.45 19.56
N GLU A 147 -27.65 -8.65 18.25
CA GLU A 147 -26.49 -8.49 17.35
C GLU A 147 -26.08 -7.02 17.25
N ALA A 148 -27.05 -6.12 17.00
CA ALA A 148 -26.79 -4.68 16.92
C ALA A 148 -26.23 -4.11 18.25
N LYS A 149 -26.72 -4.61 19.39
CA LYS A 149 -26.22 -4.24 20.71
C LYS A 149 -24.81 -4.74 20.96
N GLU A 150 -24.43 -5.89 20.41
CA GLU A 150 -23.07 -6.39 20.51
C GLU A 150 -22.11 -5.52 19.72
N ASP A 151 -22.46 -5.13 18.50
CA ASP A 151 -21.61 -4.30 17.65
C ASP A 151 -21.48 -2.87 18.19
N VAL A 152 -22.58 -2.24 18.60
CA VAL A 152 -22.52 -0.93 19.28
C VAL A 152 -21.69 -1.00 20.56
N ARG A 153 -21.72 -2.14 21.27
CA ARG A 153 -20.87 -2.32 22.45
C ARG A 153 -19.39 -2.43 22.07
N LYS A 154 -19.04 -3.10 20.97
CA LYS A 154 -17.66 -3.17 20.47
C LYS A 154 -17.16 -1.77 20.11
N ASP A 155 -17.96 -1.01 19.38
CA ASP A 155 -17.65 0.36 18.98
C ASP A 155 -17.43 1.26 20.20
N LEU A 156 -18.37 1.24 21.15
CA LEU A 156 -18.25 2.01 22.40
C LEU A 156 -16.99 1.64 23.20
N VAL A 157 -16.65 0.35 23.24
CA VAL A 157 -15.42 -0.11 23.92
C VAL A 157 -14.17 0.39 23.19
N SER A 158 -14.17 0.39 21.86
CA SER A 158 -13.07 0.93 21.05
C SER A 158 -12.90 2.44 21.28
N GLU A 159 -13.99 3.20 21.22
CA GLU A 159 -13.99 4.65 21.49
C GLU A 159 -13.45 4.96 22.89
N GLN A 160 -13.94 4.29 23.92
CA GLN A 160 -13.46 4.48 25.29
C GLN A 160 -11.99 4.09 25.45
N ALA A 161 -11.51 3.08 24.73
CA ALA A 161 -10.10 2.71 24.73
C ALA A 161 -9.22 3.79 24.10
N ILE A 162 -9.67 4.40 23.00
CA ILE A 162 -8.97 5.50 22.32
C ILE A 162 -8.92 6.75 23.22
N GLU A 163 -10.03 7.14 23.83
CA GLU A 163 -10.09 8.29 24.75
C GLU A 163 -9.14 8.10 25.93
N LEU A 164 -9.16 6.93 26.57
CA LEU A 164 -8.30 6.62 27.72
C LEU A 164 -6.83 6.53 27.33
N MET A 165 -6.53 6.08 26.11
CA MET A 165 -5.16 6.09 25.57
C MET A 165 -4.67 7.52 25.35
N GLN A 166 -5.50 8.38 24.76
CA GLN A 166 -5.17 9.77 24.51
C GLN A 166 -4.97 10.55 25.81
N GLU A 167 -5.87 10.40 26.79
CA GLU A 167 -5.77 11.06 28.10
C GLU A 167 -4.47 10.67 28.82
N LYS A 168 -4.11 9.38 28.79
CA LYS A 168 -2.85 8.91 29.38
C LYS A 168 -1.63 9.47 28.64
N ALA A 169 -1.67 9.50 27.31
CA ALA A 169 -0.58 10.03 26.52
C ALA A 169 -0.40 11.55 26.73
N GLU A 170 -1.50 12.30 26.84
CA GLU A 170 -1.50 13.73 27.18
C GLU A 170 -0.93 13.97 28.58
N GLY A 171 -1.36 13.20 29.58
CA GLY A 171 -0.81 13.29 30.93
C GLY A 171 0.71 13.02 30.97
N HIS A 172 1.19 12.04 30.20
CA HIS A 172 2.63 11.78 30.07
C HIS A 172 3.38 12.88 29.31
N TYR A 173 2.76 13.40 28.25
CA TYR A 173 3.31 14.50 27.46
C TYR A 173 3.51 15.75 28.32
N ASP A 174 2.51 16.14 29.10
CA ASP A 174 2.57 17.31 29.99
C ASP A 174 3.66 17.16 31.05
N LEU A 175 3.75 15.98 31.67
CA LEU A 175 4.78 15.70 32.69
C LEU A 175 6.19 15.73 32.10
N ILE A 176 6.40 15.16 30.91
CA ILE A 176 7.71 15.18 30.24
C ILE A 176 8.06 16.60 29.77
N SER A 177 7.10 17.32 29.19
CA SER A 177 7.27 18.71 28.76
C SER A 177 7.65 19.62 29.93
N ALA A 178 6.98 19.48 31.08
CA ALA A 178 7.33 20.19 32.31
C ALA A 178 8.73 19.83 32.81
N ALA A 179 9.05 18.53 32.90
CA ALA A 179 10.36 18.05 33.31
C ALA A 179 11.51 18.57 32.42
N MET A 180 11.29 18.61 31.10
CA MET A 180 12.27 19.14 30.15
C MET A 180 12.45 20.66 30.29
N LYS A 181 11.39 21.41 30.57
CA LYS A 181 11.47 22.86 30.89
C LYS A 181 12.24 23.12 32.20
N GLU A 182 12.16 22.20 33.16
CA GLU A 182 12.95 22.22 34.40
C GLU A 182 14.42 21.79 34.21
N GLY A 183 14.81 21.42 32.98
CA GLY A 183 16.18 21.05 32.62
C GLY A 183 16.51 19.56 32.78
N LYS A 184 15.53 18.70 33.05
CA LYS A 184 15.74 17.25 33.00
C LYS A 184 15.88 16.79 31.56
N THR A 185 16.71 15.77 31.34
CA THR A 185 16.79 15.11 30.04
C THR A 185 15.55 14.26 29.78
N PHE A 186 15.21 14.05 28.51
CA PHE A 186 14.10 13.18 28.12
C PHE A 186 14.25 11.74 28.66
N ALA A 187 15.47 11.20 28.67
CA ALA A 187 15.76 9.91 29.28
C ALA A 187 15.46 9.87 30.79
N GLN A 188 15.74 10.95 31.52
CA GLN A 188 15.41 11.02 32.94
C GLN A 188 13.89 11.12 33.15
N ALA A 189 13.21 11.99 32.40
CA ALA A 189 11.77 12.19 32.52
C ALA A 189 10.98 10.91 32.19
N THR A 190 11.36 10.19 31.13
CA THR A 190 10.73 8.93 30.75
C THR A 190 10.98 7.81 31.76
N ASN A 191 12.19 7.72 32.32
CA ASN A 191 12.51 6.76 33.38
C ASN A 191 11.70 6.99 34.66
N GLU A 192 11.48 8.25 35.08
CA GLU A 192 10.65 8.58 36.24
C GLU A 192 9.19 8.13 36.05
N LEU A 193 8.68 8.25 34.82
CA LEU A 193 7.35 7.79 34.43
C LEU A 193 7.29 6.29 34.07
N LYS A 194 8.43 5.58 34.16
CA LYS A 194 8.58 4.17 33.76
C LYS A 194 8.15 3.91 32.31
N LEU A 195 8.34 4.90 31.44
CA LEU A 195 8.12 4.79 30.01
C LEU A 195 9.40 4.28 29.36
N ILE A 196 9.24 3.43 28.33
CA ILE A 196 10.34 2.87 27.55
C ILE A 196 10.27 3.49 26.15
N PRO A 197 11.10 4.52 25.84
CA PRO A 197 11.08 5.15 24.53
C PRO A 197 11.54 4.17 23.44
N VAL A 198 10.86 4.23 22.29
CA VAL A 198 11.28 3.50 21.09
C VAL A 198 12.33 4.33 20.36
N VAL A 199 13.58 3.88 20.39
CA VAL A 199 14.68 4.58 19.72
C VAL A 199 14.63 4.29 18.21
N ARG A 200 14.68 5.36 17.41
CA ARG A 200 14.78 5.29 15.95
C ARG A 200 16.11 5.90 15.50
N SER A 201 17.01 5.08 14.96
CA SER A 201 18.28 5.52 14.37
C SER A 201 18.21 5.52 12.85
N GLU A 202 18.92 6.46 12.20
CA GLU A 202 19.13 6.50 10.74
C GLU A 202 17.82 6.54 9.91
N VAL A 203 16.78 7.21 10.42
CA VAL A 203 15.51 7.32 9.71
C VAL A 203 15.65 8.28 8.52
N THR A 204 15.57 7.74 7.30
CA THR A 204 15.59 8.51 6.05
C THR A 204 14.25 8.43 5.32
N ARG A 205 13.96 9.44 4.49
CA ARG A 205 12.74 9.49 3.68
C ARG A 205 12.59 8.30 2.72
N SER A 206 13.72 7.77 2.22
CA SER A 206 13.74 6.72 1.19
C SER A 206 13.57 5.30 1.75
N GLY A 207 13.71 5.11 3.07
CA GLY A 207 13.66 3.79 3.71
C GLY A 207 12.41 3.51 4.55
N THR A 208 11.43 4.40 4.58
CA THR A 208 10.31 4.32 5.54
C THR A 208 8.96 4.08 4.85
N MET A 209 8.20 3.12 5.39
CA MET A 209 6.83 2.77 4.97
C MET A 209 5.90 2.75 6.20
N GLY A 210 4.60 2.97 5.98
CA GLY A 210 3.57 2.90 7.03
C GLY A 210 3.82 3.88 8.19
N GLY A 211 3.56 3.44 9.43
CA GLY A 211 3.67 4.26 10.64
C GLY A 211 5.04 4.92 10.87
N VAL A 212 6.14 4.33 10.36
CA VAL A 212 7.49 4.92 10.48
C VAL A 212 7.67 6.13 9.57
N MET A 213 7.03 6.14 8.39
CA MET A 213 7.05 7.31 7.50
C MET A 213 6.28 8.48 8.12
N ARG A 214 5.20 8.20 8.86
CA ARG A 214 4.46 9.21 9.63
C ARG A 214 5.33 9.80 10.74
N GLU A 215 5.96 8.96 11.56
CA GLU A 215 6.95 9.38 12.57
C GLU A 215 8.05 10.26 11.96
N TYR A 216 8.64 9.85 10.82
CA TYR A 216 9.64 10.63 10.09
C TYR A 216 9.10 12.00 9.65
N THR A 217 7.90 12.04 9.07
CA THR A 217 7.30 13.28 8.55
C THR A 217 7.04 14.30 9.67
N ILE A 218 6.67 13.82 10.86
CA ILE A 218 6.52 14.64 12.05
C ILE A 218 7.88 15.13 12.53
N ALA A 219 8.84 14.22 12.72
CA ALA A 219 10.20 14.55 13.16
C ALA A 219 10.92 15.54 12.23
N ALA A 220 10.63 15.50 10.92
CA ALA A 220 11.17 16.44 9.94
C ALA A 220 10.72 17.90 10.18
N ARG A 221 9.62 18.13 10.91
CA ARG A 221 9.04 19.45 11.19
C ARG A 221 9.33 19.97 12.60
N VAL A 222 9.86 19.12 13.48
CA VAL A 222 10.20 19.45 14.87
C VAL A 222 11.67 19.82 14.98
N ASN A 223 12.05 20.79 15.82
CA ASN A 223 13.46 21.13 15.98
C ASN A 223 14.20 20.11 16.87
N PRO A 224 15.50 19.89 16.64
CA PRO A 224 16.31 19.09 17.56
C PRO A 224 16.26 19.64 19.00
N GLY A 225 16.06 18.75 19.97
CA GLY A 225 15.85 19.07 21.38
C GLY A 225 14.40 19.34 21.78
N GLU A 226 13.47 19.43 20.83
CA GLU A 226 12.05 19.69 21.08
C GLU A 226 11.19 18.43 20.91
N LEU A 227 10.08 18.41 21.67
CA LEU A 227 9.03 17.42 21.51
C LEU A 227 8.12 17.80 20.34
N SER A 228 7.61 16.81 19.62
CA SER A 228 6.45 17.00 18.75
C SER A 228 5.19 17.25 19.56
N ASP A 229 4.15 17.73 18.89
CA ASP A 229 2.79 17.64 19.42
C ASP A 229 2.40 16.17 19.67
N LEU A 230 1.40 15.96 20.53
CA LEU A 230 0.77 14.66 20.72
C LEU A 230 -0.03 14.28 19.46
N ILE A 231 0.19 13.07 18.97
CA ILE A 231 -0.49 12.51 17.82
C ILE A 231 -1.24 11.25 18.25
N THR A 232 -2.47 11.09 17.77
CA THR A 232 -3.24 9.87 17.92
C THR A 232 -3.57 9.33 16.54
N ASP A 233 -3.11 8.11 16.26
CA ASP A 233 -3.51 7.31 15.10
C ASP A 233 -4.68 6.42 15.58
N THR A 234 -5.83 6.47 14.90
CA THR A 234 -7.02 5.65 15.18
C THR A 234 -7.10 4.48 14.19
N GLU A 235 -8.09 3.60 14.36
CA GLU A 235 -8.33 2.49 13.41
C GLU A 235 -8.68 3.00 12.00
N GLU A 236 -9.25 4.19 11.87
CA GLU A 236 -9.51 4.84 10.57
C GLU A 236 -8.22 5.23 9.82
N ASP A 237 -7.10 5.33 10.54
CA ASP A 237 -5.76 5.63 10.02
C ASP A 237 -5.03 4.34 9.60
N GLU A 238 -5.75 3.34 9.05
CA GLU A 238 -5.26 1.99 8.68
C GLU A 238 -3.92 1.97 7.94
N ARG A 239 -3.66 3.02 7.14
CA ARG A 239 -2.41 3.23 6.38
C ARG A 239 -1.16 3.25 7.27
N PHE A 240 -1.32 3.53 8.56
CA PHE A 240 -0.24 3.70 9.54
C PHE A 240 -0.13 2.56 10.55
N GLY A 241 -1.06 1.60 10.53
CA GLY A 241 -1.04 0.40 11.37
C GLY A 241 -1.95 0.48 12.60
N LEU A 242 -1.46 -0.01 13.75
CA LEU A 242 -2.22 -0.11 15.00
C LEU A 242 -2.58 1.26 15.59
N ALA A 243 -3.78 1.36 16.19
CA ALA A 243 -4.20 2.51 16.97
C ALA A 243 -3.20 2.81 18.11
N ARG A 244 -2.75 4.07 18.20
CA ARG A 244 -1.71 4.50 19.13
C ARG A 244 -1.74 6.01 19.35
N SER A 245 -1.46 6.45 20.58
CA SER A 245 -1.13 7.85 20.87
C SER A 245 0.35 7.97 21.22
N PHE A 246 1.05 8.89 20.56
CA PHE A 246 2.50 9.06 20.71
C PHE A 246 2.94 10.51 20.48
N PHE A 247 4.12 10.83 20.99
CA PHE A 247 4.89 12.02 20.69
C PHE A 247 6.35 11.59 20.55
N LEU A 248 7.16 12.41 19.89
CA LEU A 248 8.57 12.11 19.65
C LEU A 248 9.47 13.24 20.11
N LEU A 249 10.68 12.90 20.54
CA LEU A 249 11.79 13.82 20.70
C LEU A 249 12.71 13.68 19.49
N VAL A 250 13.03 14.79 18.85
CA VAL A 250 14.11 14.81 17.86
C VAL A 250 15.41 15.10 18.59
N GLU A 251 16.25 14.10 18.82
CA GLU A 251 17.53 14.33 19.53
C GLU A 251 18.54 15.09 18.65
N LYS A 252 18.68 14.67 17.39
CA LYS A 252 19.63 15.26 16.44
C LYS A 252 19.09 15.16 15.02
N ARG A 253 19.52 16.11 14.17
CA ARG A 253 19.31 16.07 12.73
C ARG A 253 20.66 16.12 12.04
N GLU A 254 20.95 15.11 11.24
CA GLU A 254 22.16 15.03 10.45
C GLU A 254 21.79 15.33 8.99
N VAL A 255 22.48 16.29 8.40
CA VAL A 255 22.34 16.64 6.99
C VAL A 255 23.61 16.16 6.30
N TYR A 256 23.43 15.26 5.35
CA TYR A 256 24.50 14.77 4.50
C TYR A 256 24.39 15.44 3.14
N GLU A 257 25.53 15.85 2.60
CA GLU A 257 25.60 16.24 1.20
C GLU A 257 25.42 14.97 0.36
N GLU A 258 24.31 14.89 -0.38
CA GLU A 258 24.07 13.77 -1.26
C GLU A 258 24.96 13.91 -2.49
N THR A 259 26.06 13.18 -2.49
CA THR A 259 26.99 13.13 -3.62
C THR A 259 26.25 12.59 -4.85
N GLY A 260 25.96 13.46 -5.82
CA GLY A 260 25.24 13.10 -7.04
C GLY A 260 23.97 13.91 -7.31
N ILE A 261 23.59 14.87 -6.45
CA ILE A 261 22.48 15.80 -6.73
C ILE A 261 22.68 16.51 -8.06
N ASP A 262 23.89 17.03 -8.35
CA ASP A 262 24.17 17.72 -9.61
C ASP A 262 23.93 16.79 -10.82
N ALA A 263 24.41 15.55 -10.76
CA ALA A 263 24.18 14.56 -11.81
C ALA A 263 22.69 14.21 -11.96
N MET A 264 21.94 14.15 -10.86
CA MET A 264 20.50 13.90 -10.88
C MET A 264 19.73 15.09 -11.46
N VAL A 265 20.10 16.32 -11.11
CA VAL A 265 19.54 17.55 -11.68
C VAL A 265 19.83 17.63 -13.17
N ASP A 266 21.08 17.39 -13.58
CA ASP A 266 21.47 17.36 -14.99
C ASP A 266 20.67 16.32 -15.77
N MET A 267 20.52 15.10 -15.22
CA MET A 267 19.70 14.05 -15.82
C MET A 267 18.23 14.46 -15.95
N GLN A 268 17.65 15.14 -14.95
CA GLN A 268 16.27 15.63 -15.03
C GLN A 268 16.11 16.76 -16.05
N VAL A 269 17.05 17.69 -16.12
CA VAL A 269 17.07 18.79 -17.10
C VAL A 269 17.20 18.23 -18.51
N GLU A 270 18.12 17.30 -18.72
CA GLU A 270 18.34 16.66 -20.00
C GLU A 270 17.12 15.83 -20.43
N GLY A 271 16.52 15.08 -19.51
CA GLY A 271 15.28 14.34 -19.75
C GLY A 271 14.13 15.25 -20.21
N ARG A 272 13.96 16.40 -19.55
CA ARG A 272 12.96 17.42 -19.96
C ARG A 272 13.29 18.02 -21.32
N LEU A 273 14.55 18.33 -21.60
CA LEU A 273 14.99 18.86 -22.88
C LEU A 273 14.67 17.89 -24.03
N ARG A 274 14.98 16.59 -23.87
CA ARG A 274 14.63 15.56 -24.86
C ARG A 274 13.12 15.48 -25.06
N GLY A 275 12.33 15.58 -23.98
CA GLY A 275 10.87 15.64 -24.05
C GLY A 275 10.37 16.80 -24.91
N TYR A 276 10.89 18.01 -24.71
CA TYR A 276 10.54 19.17 -25.52
C TYR A 276 10.98 19.05 -26.98
N GLN A 277 12.16 18.49 -27.24
CA GLN A 277 12.65 18.25 -28.60
C GLN A 277 11.74 17.27 -29.35
N ASN A 278 11.33 16.17 -28.70
CA ASN A 278 10.38 15.22 -29.28
C ASN A 278 9.02 15.86 -29.53
N ALA A 279 8.49 16.63 -28.58
CA ALA A 279 7.22 17.33 -28.75
C ALA A 279 7.27 18.34 -29.93
N ALA A 280 8.37 19.10 -30.04
CA ALA A 280 8.58 20.04 -31.15
C ALA A 280 8.66 19.31 -32.49
N LEU A 281 9.36 18.18 -32.56
CA LEU A 281 9.46 17.35 -33.77
C LEU A 281 8.10 16.79 -34.19
N MET A 282 7.32 16.24 -33.25
CA MET A 282 5.98 15.71 -33.52
C MET A 282 5.02 16.80 -33.97
N ASN A 283 5.06 17.98 -33.33
CA ASN A 283 4.28 19.14 -33.75
C ASN A 283 4.66 19.60 -35.16
N TRP A 284 5.95 19.61 -35.49
CA TRP A 284 6.41 19.93 -36.84
C TRP A 284 5.90 18.92 -37.87
N PHE A 285 5.97 17.62 -37.59
CA PHE A 285 5.40 16.59 -38.48
C PHE A 285 3.89 16.75 -38.68
N MET A 286 3.15 17.06 -37.61
CA MET A 286 1.71 17.29 -37.70
C MET A 286 1.38 18.52 -38.55
N GLN A 287 2.12 19.63 -38.38
CA GLN A 287 1.95 20.83 -39.20
C GLN A 287 2.35 20.60 -40.66
N ALA A 288 3.45 19.88 -40.90
CA ALA A 288 3.90 19.51 -42.25
C ALA A 288 2.85 18.63 -42.94
N LYS A 289 2.28 17.64 -42.24
CA LYS A 289 1.19 16.79 -42.76
C LYS A 289 -0.06 17.60 -43.07
N ALA A 290 -0.46 18.51 -42.19
CA ALA A 290 -1.63 19.36 -42.36
C ALA A 290 -1.46 20.36 -43.53
N SER A 291 -0.25 20.88 -43.74
CA SER A 291 0.05 21.83 -44.83
C SER A 291 0.30 21.15 -46.18
N ALA A 292 0.64 19.86 -46.19
CA ALA A 292 0.99 19.14 -47.41
C ALA A 292 -0.20 18.64 -48.27
N ASN A 293 -1.46 18.93 -47.91
CA ASN A 293 -2.65 18.56 -48.70
C ASN A 293 -2.64 17.10 -49.19
N PHE A 294 -2.23 16.15 -48.36
CA PHE A 294 -2.36 14.74 -48.69
C PHE A 294 -3.84 14.34 -48.70
N SER A 295 -4.47 14.30 -49.87
CA SER A 295 -5.71 13.55 -50.04
C SER A 295 -5.36 12.07 -49.94
N ALA A 296 -6.02 11.34 -49.03
CA ALA A 296 -5.94 9.88 -49.03
C ALA A 296 -6.24 9.38 -50.44
N ALA A 297 -5.34 8.57 -51.01
CA ALA A 297 -5.61 7.93 -52.29
C ALA A 297 -6.91 7.14 -52.15
N ALA A 298 -7.85 7.36 -53.05
CA ALA A 298 -9.09 6.58 -53.09
C ALA A 298 -8.70 5.11 -53.22
N THR A 299 -9.06 4.31 -52.22
CA THR A 299 -9.00 2.85 -52.30
C THR A 299 -9.93 2.39 -53.41
N GLU A 300 -9.37 1.85 -54.49
CA GLU A 300 -10.08 1.02 -55.48
C GLU A 300 -10.56 -0.29 -54.87
#